data_AF-R1DQF2-F1
#
_entry.id   AF-R1DQF2-F1
#
_cell.length_a   1.000
_cell.length_b   1.000
_cell.length_c   1.000
_cell.angle_alpha   90.00
_cell.angle_beta   90.00
_cell.angle_gamma   90.00
#
_symmetry.space_group_name_H-M   'P 1'
#
loop_
_entity.id
_entity.type
_entity.pdbx_description
1 polymer ?
#
loop_
_entity_poly.entity_id
_entity_poly.type
_entity_poly.pdbx_seq_one_letter_code
_entity_poly.pdbx_strand_id
1 'polypeptide(L)'
;MLSGGSASFADSQSAALELPELCATCFEAALEYVYTGSCSIDEAGLQTLLEVAGRLQLASLQGVVAEALEARLSVSNCVETWSFASDAALVRLEAAATAFVLKHFVEVSLGASLSPEMMGVLLRSEDIEASEEAVFSALVRWLRAQPESAREEGAVAALLEHVRFAAMDQKFVRETVEQEPLMKNVPALTVLAQALREGLSKEGTARSLPRLPQGGEWVIEAPGAIAAVDGKTLTFLSRQDDDDDDDNERSRNGLVRLSVPLAAGRYEVRFKLLEDEVRGDNARCGFGLIKEGASEAFELQPWSHGFGVQNLWWLRRFERTVYSEWETSGNFDDETNHQPYQQFPIPSDVRIVVDMDAGEATFYVDEVEIPHKATGITGAVFPCAMAYKMENSLGNTNVVVSFAGVRRL
;
A
#
# COMPACT_ATOMS: atom_id res chain seq x y z
N MET A 1 54.68 0.09 -27.19
CA MET A 1 54.57 1.55 -27.04
C MET A 1 53.13 1.94 -27.31
N LEU A 2 52.30 1.99 -26.27
CA LEU A 2 50.96 2.56 -26.36
C LEU A 2 51.11 4.04 -25.99
N SER A 3 50.90 4.89 -26.98
CA SER A 3 50.86 6.34 -26.86
C SER A 3 49.82 6.74 -25.82
N GLY A 4 50.27 7.19 -24.65
CA GLY A 4 49.41 7.81 -23.65
C GLY A 4 48.84 9.11 -24.20
N GLY A 5 47.59 9.05 -24.67
CA GLY A 5 46.81 10.24 -24.99
C GLY A 5 46.52 10.98 -23.70
N SER A 6 47.28 12.03 -23.42
CA SER A 6 46.99 13.01 -22.39
C SER A 6 45.65 13.66 -22.71
N ALA A 7 44.60 13.25 -22.00
CA ALA A 7 43.35 13.99 -21.93
C ALA A 7 43.61 15.28 -21.13
N SER A 8 44.19 16.27 -21.80
CA SER A 8 44.40 17.61 -21.25
C SER A 8 43.10 18.38 -21.42
N PHE A 9 42.37 18.61 -20.33
CA PHE A 9 41.23 19.54 -20.36
C PHE A 9 41.71 20.93 -20.76
N ALA A 10 40.91 21.70 -21.50
CA ALA A 10 41.30 23.06 -21.93
C ALA A 10 41.72 23.93 -20.74
N ASP A 11 41.11 23.70 -19.58
CA ASP A 11 41.37 24.46 -18.35
C ASP A 11 42.58 23.98 -17.54
N SER A 12 43.20 22.85 -17.90
CA SER A 12 44.34 22.28 -17.16
C SER A 12 45.61 23.15 -17.20
N GLN A 13 45.67 24.12 -18.11
CA GLN A 13 46.78 25.08 -18.20
C GLN A 13 46.43 26.46 -17.61
N SER A 14 45.19 26.67 -17.16
CA SER A 14 44.80 27.92 -16.51
C SER A 14 45.15 27.90 -15.02
N ALA A 15 45.73 28.98 -14.51
CA ALA A 15 46.03 29.12 -13.08
C ALA A 15 44.76 29.39 -12.24
N ALA A 16 43.66 29.80 -12.87
CA ALA A 16 42.39 30.09 -12.22
C ALA A 16 41.23 29.58 -13.06
N LEU A 17 40.20 29.06 -12.39
CA LEU A 17 38.95 28.61 -13.01
C LEU A 17 37.81 29.50 -12.49
N GLU A 18 37.07 30.11 -13.41
CA GLU A 18 35.89 30.90 -13.07
C GLU A 18 34.65 30.01 -13.07
N LEU A 19 33.89 30.03 -11.96
CA LEU A 19 32.66 29.26 -11.79
C LEU A 19 31.48 30.21 -11.51
N PRO A 20 31.06 31.01 -12.51
CA PRO A 20 30.06 32.08 -12.32
C PRO A 20 28.67 31.56 -11.94
N GLU A 21 28.39 30.28 -12.19
CA GLU A 21 27.10 29.66 -11.89
C GLU A 21 26.98 29.13 -10.45
N LEU A 22 28.05 29.17 -9.66
CA LEU A 22 28.02 28.66 -8.29
C LEU A 22 27.86 29.80 -7.29
N CYS A 23 26.98 29.58 -6.32
CA CYS A 23 26.85 30.49 -5.18
C CYS A 23 28.13 30.45 -4.33
N ALA A 24 28.76 31.60 -4.13
CA ALA A 24 30.05 31.70 -3.44
C ALA A 24 30.02 31.14 -2.01
N THR A 25 28.96 31.42 -1.25
CA THR A 25 28.81 30.94 0.13
C THR A 25 28.62 29.42 0.20
N CYS A 26 27.82 28.87 -0.72
CA CYS A 26 27.60 27.43 -0.81
C CYS A 26 28.86 26.70 -1.31
N PHE A 27 29.62 27.33 -2.22
CA PHE A 27 30.89 26.80 -2.69
C PHE A 27 31.94 26.78 -1.58
N GLU A 28 32.01 27.84 -0.77
CA GLU A 28 32.88 27.89 0.42
C GLU A 28 32.54 26.77 1.41
N ALA A 29 31.26 26.56 1.72
CA ALA A 29 30.82 25.45 2.57
C ALA A 29 31.16 24.07 1.97
N ALA A 30 30.98 23.90 0.66
CA ALA A 30 31.35 22.66 -0.03
C ALA A 30 32.87 22.41 0.04
N LEU A 31 33.69 23.45 -0.12
CA LEU A 31 35.14 23.35 0.05
C LEU A 31 35.51 23.02 1.50
N GLU A 32 34.92 23.70 2.48
CA GLU A 32 35.14 23.40 3.91
C GLU A 32 34.87 21.92 4.20
N TYR A 33 33.78 21.38 3.66
CA TYR A 33 33.43 19.97 3.78
C TYR A 33 34.47 19.05 3.13
N VAL A 34 34.97 19.38 1.93
CA VAL A 34 36.02 18.59 1.26
C VAL A 34 37.30 18.52 2.09
N TYR A 35 37.69 19.62 2.75
CA TYR A 35 38.92 19.68 3.54
C TYR A 35 38.78 19.12 4.96
N THR A 36 37.62 19.26 5.59
CA THR A 36 37.44 18.96 7.03
C THR A 36 36.47 17.82 7.32
N GLY A 37 35.63 17.45 6.35
CA GLY A 37 34.52 16.50 6.54
C GLY A 37 33.27 17.13 7.18
N SER A 38 33.24 18.44 7.41
CA SER A 38 32.11 19.17 7.99
C SER A 38 31.94 20.56 7.39
N CYS A 39 30.73 21.11 7.38
CA CYS A 39 30.47 22.50 7.01
C CYS A 39 29.23 23.02 7.74
N SER A 40 29.10 24.34 7.85
CA SER A 40 27.92 25.00 8.42
C SER A 40 27.24 25.88 7.38
N ILE A 41 25.93 25.72 7.23
CA ILE A 41 25.12 26.57 6.34
C ILE A 41 23.75 26.83 6.96
N ASP A 42 23.19 28.00 6.65
CA ASP A 42 21.82 28.34 7.02
C ASP A 42 20.80 27.49 6.27
N GLU A 43 19.62 27.34 6.84
CA GLU A 43 18.54 26.52 6.27
C GLU A 43 18.12 26.98 4.86
N ALA A 44 18.09 28.30 4.64
CA ALA A 44 17.81 28.88 3.32
C ALA A 44 18.85 28.51 2.25
N GLY A 45 20.07 28.11 2.65
CA GLY A 45 21.13 27.72 1.74
C GLY A 45 21.18 26.22 1.42
N LEU A 46 20.37 25.37 2.09
CA LEU A 46 20.46 23.91 1.93
C LEU A 46 20.17 23.44 0.51
N GLN A 47 19.13 23.97 -0.14
CA GLN A 47 18.79 23.60 -1.52
C GLN A 47 19.92 24.01 -2.49
N THR A 48 20.42 25.24 -2.38
CA THR A 48 21.53 25.74 -3.20
C THR A 48 22.82 24.96 -2.95
N LEU A 49 23.12 24.57 -1.70
CA LEU A 49 24.26 23.73 -1.38
C LEU A 49 24.12 22.33 -2.00
N LEU A 50 22.91 21.77 -2.03
CA LEU A 50 22.66 20.48 -2.66
C LEU A 50 22.90 20.54 -4.18
N GLU A 51 22.48 21.61 -4.84
CA GLU A 51 22.79 21.87 -6.26
C GLU A 51 24.29 21.98 -6.50
N VAL A 52 24.99 22.77 -5.69
CA VAL A 52 26.45 22.94 -5.78
C VAL A 52 27.16 21.61 -5.57
N ALA A 53 26.76 20.83 -4.56
CA ALA A 53 27.31 19.51 -4.30
C ALA A 53 27.07 18.55 -5.48
N GLY A 54 25.91 18.64 -6.14
CA GLY A 54 25.62 17.86 -7.35
C GLY A 54 26.47 18.26 -8.55
N ARG A 55 26.66 19.56 -8.78
CA ARG A 55 27.53 20.07 -9.86
C ARG A 55 28.99 19.68 -9.64
N LEU A 56 29.46 19.70 -8.39
CA LEU A 56 30.81 19.28 -8.01
C LEU A 56 30.96 17.75 -7.86
N GLN A 57 29.88 16.98 -8.06
CA GLN A 57 29.83 15.53 -7.89
C GLN A 57 30.27 15.03 -6.50
N LEU A 58 29.98 15.81 -5.46
CA LEU A 58 30.26 15.50 -4.06
C LEU A 58 29.14 14.63 -3.46
N ALA A 59 29.06 13.36 -3.89
CA ALA A 59 27.97 12.46 -3.52
C ALA A 59 27.76 12.31 -1.99
N SER A 60 28.83 12.34 -1.20
CA SER A 60 28.72 12.27 0.27
C SER A 60 28.05 13.50 0.86
N LEU A 61 28.43 14.70 0.41
CA LEU A 61 27.79 15.95 0.82
C LEU A 61 26.34 16.01 0.35
N GLN A 62 26.06 15.55 -0.88
CA GLN A 62 24.69 15.48 -1.39
C GLN A 62 23.79 14.60 -0.52
N GLY A 63 24.28 13.42 -0.10
CA GLY A 63 23.54 12.53 0.79
C GLY A 63 23.21 13.19 2.13
N VAL A 64 24.21 13.79 2.78
CA VAL A 64 24.03 14.45 4.08
C VAL A 64 23.07 15.63 4.00
N VAL A 65 23.17 16.46 2.96
CA VAL A 65 22.28 17.63 2.79
C VAL A 65 20.86 17.18 2.43
N ALA A 66 20.70 16.13 1.61
CA ALA A 66 19.39 15.56 1.31
C ALA A 66 18.71 14.98 2.56
N GLU A 67 19.45 14.26 3.41
CA GLU A 67 18.94 13.77 4.70
C GLU A 67 18.54 14.92 5.64
N ALA A 68 19.30 16.01 5.64
CA ALA A 68 18.97 17.20 6.42
C ALA A 68 17.70 17.90 5.92
N LEU A 69 17.47 17.96 4.60
CA LEU A 69 16.22 18.46 4.02
C LEU A 69 15.04 17.55 4.35
N GLU A 70 15.21 16.24 4.25
CA GLU A 70 14.19 15.26 4.61
C GLU A 70 13.76 15.39 6.08
N ALA A 71 14.73 15.49 7.00
CA ALA A 71 14.46 15.64 8.43
C ALA A 71 13.75 16.96 8.81
N ARG A 72 13.73 17.96 7.91
CA ARG A 72 13.12 19.28 8.10
C ARG A 72 11.88 19.49 7.25
N LEU A 73 11.35 18.44 6.61
CA LEU A 73 10.11 18.51 5.87
C LEU A 73 8.96 18.97 6.78
N SER A 74 8.20 19.94 6.29
CA SER A 74 7.07 20.56 6.96
C SER A 74 5.99 20.90 5.94
N VAL A 75 4.75 21.10 6.39
CA VAL A 75 3.62 21.46 5.52
C VAL A 75 3.92 22.71 4.68
N SER A 76 4.70 23.66 5.22
CA SER A 76 5.07 24.88 4.50
C SER A 76 6.13 24.70 3.42
N ASN A 77 7.09 23.77 3.58
CA ASN A 77 8.23 23.63 2.67
C ASN A 77 8.16 22.37 1.78
N CYS A 78 7.21 21.46 2.03
CA CYS A 78 7.16 20.16 1.37
C CYS A 78 6.93 20.26 -0.14
N VAL A 79 6.10 21.21 -0.60
CA VAL A 79 5.81 21.42 -2.03
C VAL A 79 7.04 21.94 -2.77
N GLU A 80 7.73 22.91 -2.19
CA GLU A 80 8.97 23.46 -2.76
C GLU A 80 10.08 22.42 -2.79
N THR A 81 10.24 21.66 -1.70
CA THR A 81 11.22 20.57 -1.61
C THR A 81 10.91 19.45 -2.59
N TRP A 82 9.63 19.12 -2.80
CA TRP A 82 9.20 18.13 -3.79
C TRP A 82 9.52 18.58 -5.22
N SER A 83 9.14 19.82 -5.59
CA SER A 83 9.46 20.39 -6.91
C SER A 83 10.97 20.39 -7.15
N PHE A 84 11.73 20.87 -6.16
CA PHE A 84 13.19 20.91 -6.23
C PHE A 84 13.80 19.51 -6.39
N ALA A 85 13.33 18.53 -5.63
CA ALA A 85 13.83 17.16 -5.72
C ALA A 85 13.53 16.52 -7.08
N SER A 86 12.36 16.79 -7.65
CA SER A 86 11.98 16.38 -9.00
C SER A 86 12.90 17.01 -10.06
N ASP A 87 13.11 18.33 -10.01
CA ASP A 87 13.96 19.06 -10.96
C ASP A 87 15.43 18.64 -10.88
N ALA A 88 15.92 18.34 -9.68
CA ALA A 88 17.29 17.87 -9.43
C ALA A 88 17.46 16.35 -9.60
N ALA A 89 16.40 15.61 -9.96
CA ALA A 89 16.38 14.15 -10.11
C ALA A 89 16.86 13.39 -8.85
N LEU A 90 16.53 13.90 -7.67
CA LEU A 90 16.92 13.35 -6.37
C LEU A 90 15.87 12.33 -5.89
N VAL A 91 15.88 11.14 -6.51
CA VAL A 91 14.86 10.09 -6.34
C VAL A 91 14.47 9.80 -4.89
N ARG A 92 15.44 9.74 -3.97
CA ARG A 92 15.15 9.47 -2.54
C ARG A 92 14.42 10.61 -1.85
N LEU A 93 14.89 11.84 -2.06
CA LEU A 93 14.29 13.03 -1.47
C LEU A 93 12.91 13.30 -2.09
N GLU A 94 12.76 13.07 -3.38
CA GLU A 94 11.48 13.17 -4.09
C GLU A 94 10.46 12.18 -3.52
N ALA A 95 10.85 10.93 -3.32
CA ALA A 95 9.98 9.91 -2.71
C ALA A 95 9.55 10.29 -1.28
N ALA A 96 10.49 10.76 -0.45
CA ALA A 96 10.20 11.20 0.91
C ALA A 96 9.27 12.43 0.95
N ALA A 97 9.52 13.43 0.11
CA ALA A 97 8.69 14.62 0.00
C ALA A 97 7.28 14.27 -0.54
N THR A 98 7.19 13.39 -1.53
CA THR A 98 5.91 12.91 -2.08
C THR A 98 5.09 12.20 -1.01
N ALA A 99 5.70 11.27 -0.25
CA ALA A 99 5.03 10.57 0.84
C ALA A 99 4.53 11.54 1.92
N PHE A 100 5.34 12.55 2.27
CA PHE A 100 4.95 13.58 3.23
C PHE A 100 3.74 14.40 2.74
N VAL A 101 3.74 14.82 1.46
CA VAL A 101 2.64 15.58 0.86
C VAL A 101 1.36 14.76 0.81
N LEU A 102 1.44 13.48 0.46
CA LEU A 102 0.28 12.58 0.39
C LEU A 102 -0.36 12.35 1.76
N LYS A 103 0.48 12.21 2.80
CA LYS A 103 0.04 12.08 4.19
C LYS A 103 -0.64 13.34 4.72
N HIS A 104 -0.10 14.51 4.41
CA HIS A 104 -0.63 15.80 4.86
C HIS A 104 -1.47 16.51 3.78
N PHE A 105 -2.04 15.78 2.82
CA PHE A 105 -2.67 16.33 1.62
C PHE A 105 -3.70 17.44 1.92
N VAL A 106 -4.57 17.22 2.91
CA VAL A 106 -5.61 18.19 3.29
C VAL A 106 -5.00 19.50 3.80
N GLU A 107 -3.91 19.44 4.55
CA GLU A 107 -3.19 20.61 5.06
C GLU A 107 -2.39 21.28 3.95
N VAL A 108 -1.69 20.52 3.11
CA VAL A 108 -0.89 21.05 2.00
C VAL A 108 -1.79 21.74 0.97
N SER A 109 -3.00 21.23 0.73
CA SER A 109 -3.99 21.85 -0.16
C SER A 109 -4.46 23.24 0.29
N LEU A 110 -4.23 23.62 1.56
CA LEU A 110 -4.45 24.99 2.05
C LEU A 110 -3.41 25.96 1.51
N GLY A 111 -2.19 25.47 1.27
CA GLY A 111 -1.10 26.26 0.72
C GLY A 111 -1.38 26.57 -0.75
N ALA A 112 -1.25 27.85 -1.12
CA ALA A 112 -1.47 28.29 -2.50
C ALA A 112 -0.32 27.91 -3.47
N SER A 113 0.68 27.16 -3.02
CA SER A 113 1.91 26.83 -3.76
C SER A 113 1.81 25.61 -4.68
N LEU A 114 0.72 24.84 -4.65
CA LEU A 114 0.52 23.69 -5.54
C LEU A 114 0.11 24.13 -6.95
N SER A 115 0.83 23.66 -7.98
CA SER A 115 0.46 23.83 -9.37
C SER A 115 -0.66 22.86 -9.81
N PRO A 116 -1.40 23.14 -10.90
CA PRO A 116 -2.41 22.21 -11.41
C PRO A 116 -1.84 20.84 -11.80
N GLU A 117 -0.62 20.81 -12.32
CA GLU A 117 0.05 19.56 -12.70
C GLU A 117 0.38 18.71 -11.47
N MET A 118 0.93 19.35 -10.43
CA MET A 118 1.23 18.69 -9.15
C MET A 118 -0.06 18.17 -8.49
N MET A 119 -1.12 18.98 -8.48
CA MET A 119 -2.43 18.54 -7.97
C MET A 119 -2.94 17.31 -8.74
N GLY A 120 -2.80 17.28 -10.07
CA GLY A 120 -3.17 16.13 -10.88
C GLY A 120 -2.36 14.87 -10.54
N VAL A 121 -1.04 15.01 -10.31
CA VAL A 121 -0.18 13.90 -9.86
C VAL A 121 -0.65 13.36 -8.50
N LEU A 122 -0.93 14.25 -7.55
CA LEU A 122 -1.41 13.85 -6.22
C LEU A 122 -2.77 13.14 -6.30
N LEU A 123 -3.75 13.69 -7.02
CA LEU A 123 -5.08 13.07 -7.13
C LEU A 123 -5.07 11.71 -7.82
N ARG A 124 -4.10 11.46 -8.72
CA ARG A 124 -3.89 10.13 -9.31
C ARG A 124 -3.28 9.13 -8.33
N SER A 125 -2.61 9.61 -7.29
CA SER A 125 -1.97 8.75 -6.30
C SER A 125 -3.02 8.04 -5.44
N GLU A 126 -2.87 6.73 -5.35
CA GLU A 126 -3.68 5.84 -4.53
C GLU A 126 -3.38 6.02 -3.04
N ASP A 127 -2.28 6.69 -2.74
CA ASP A 127 -1.63 6.73 -1.44
C ASP A 127 -2.02 7.96 -0.61
N ILE A 128 -2.99 8.75 -1.06
CA ILE A 128 -3.52 9.86 -0.28
C ILE A 128 -4.18 9.31 0.99
N GLU A 129 -3.67 9.71 2.16
CA GLU A 129 -4.22 9.34 3.47
C GLU A 129 -5.38 10.27 3.87
N ALA A 130 -6.44 10.32 3.06
CA ALA A 130 -7.66 11.09 3.36
C ALA A 130 -8.91 10.45 2.75
N SER A 131 -10.07 10.67 3.39
CA SER A 131 -11.37 10.29 2.84
C SER A 131 -11.65 11.04 1.53
N GLU A 132 -12.33 10.41 0.57
CA GLU A 132 -12.64 11.05 -0.72
C GLU A 132 -13.44 12.36 -0.56
N GLU A 133 -14.31 12.47 0.45
CA GLU A 133 -15.02 13.72 0.76
C GLU A 133 -14.07 14.86 1.13
N ALA A 134 -12.99 14.53 1.86
CA ALA A 134 -11.95 15.48 2.24
C ALA A 134 -11.07 15.82 1.03
N VAL A 135 -10.77 14.85 0.16
CA VAL A 135 -10.04 15.08 -1.11
C VAL A 135 -10.82 16.02 -2.03
N PHE A 136 -12.13 15.79 -2.20
CA PHE A 136 -12.99 16.66 -2.98
C PHE A 136 -13.07 18.07 -2.38
N SER A 137 -13.27 18.17 -1.07
CA SER A 137 -13.35 19.46 -0.37
C SER A 137 -12.04 20.24 -0.48
N ALA A 138 -10.90 19.56 -0.36
CA ALA A 138 -9.57 20.12 -0.56
C ALA A 138 -9.38 20.62 -1.99
N LEU A 139 -9.76 19.83 -3.00
CA LEU A 139 -9.69 20.20 -4.41
C LEU A 139 -10.53 21.44 -4.72
N VAL A 140 -11.79 21.48 -4.29
CA VAL A 140 -12.68 22.62 -4.49
C VAL A 140 -12.10 23.88 -3.84
N ARG A 141 -11.56 23.76 -2.63
CA ARG A 141 -10.95 24.90 -1.93
C ARG A 141 -9.70 25.40 -2.65
N TRP A 142 -8.84 24.48 -3.12
CA TRP A 142 -7.66 24.82 -3.89
C TRP A 142 -8.05 25.50 -5.21
N LEU A 143 -9.02 24.98 -5.98
CA LEU A 143 -9.53 25.60 -7.21
C LEU A 143 -10.05 27.03 -6.99
N ARG A 144 -10.72 27.28 -5.86
CA ARG A 144 -11.18 28.63 -5.47
C ARG A 144 -10.05 29.58 -5.07
N ALA A 145 -8.86 29.09 -4.75
CA ALA A 145 -7.69 29.91 -4.49
C ALA A 145 -6.87 30.21 -5.75
N GLN A 146 -6.99 29.38 -6.80
CA GLN A 146 -6.25 29.52 -8.06
C GLN A 146 -6.82 30.62 -8.98
N PRO A 147 -5.99 31.19 -9.90
CA PRO A 147 -6.43 32.17 -10.88
C PRO A 147 -7.43 31.56 -11.88
N GLU A 148 -8.24 32.41 -12.51
CA GLU A 148 -9.30 31.99 -13.46
C GLU A 148 -8.78 31.10 -14.60
N SER A 149 -7.51 31.25 -15.02
CA SER A 149 -6.89 30.39 -16.04
C SER A 149 -6.76 28.92 -15.61
N ALA A 150 -6.68 28.64 -14.30
CA ALA A 150 -6.67 27.29 -13.77
C ALA A 150 -8.10 26.75 -13.50
N ARG A 151 -9.13 27.59 -13.69
CA ARG A 151 -10.56 27.23 -13.57
C ARG A 151 -11.21 26.96 -14.92
N GLU A 152 -10.43 26.82 -15.98
CA GLU A 152 -10.95 26.39 -17.27
C GLU A 152 -11.70 25.05 -17.12
N GLU A 153 -12.91 24.98 -17.70
CA GLU A 153 -13.84 23.88 -17.47
C GLU A 153 -13.25 22.51 -17.80
N GLY A 154 -12.38 22.44 -18.82
CA GLY A 154 -11.67 21.22 -19.21
C GLY A 154 -10.60 20.78 -18.21
N ALA A 155 -9.84 21.72 -17.64
CA ALA A 155 -8.81 21.43 -16.64
C ALA A 155 -9.46 20.94 -15.33
N VAL A 156 -10.56 21.56 -14.93
CA VAL A 156 -11.33 21.14 -13.76
C VAL A 156 -11.90 19.73 -13.96
N ALA A 157 -12.45 19.43 -15.14
CA ALA A 157 -12.97 18.09 -15.44
C ALA A 157 -11.87 17.01 -15.41
N ALA A 158 -10.67 17.32 -15.91
CA ALA A 158 -9.52 16.40 -15.86
C ALA A 158 -9.07 16.10 -14.42
N LEU A 159 -9.10 17.09 -13.52
CA LEU A 159 -8.79 16.86 -12.11
C LEU A 159 -9.90 16.06 -11.41
N LEU A 160 -11.17 16.37 -11.70
CA LEU A 160 -12.31 15.64 -11.15
C LEU A 160 -12.37 14.17 -11.60
N GLU A 161 -11.81 13.85 -12.76
CA GLU A 161 -11.68 12.46 -13.26
C GLU A 161 -10.86 11.56 -12.32
N HIS A 162 -10.06 12.15 -11.44
CA HIS A 162 -9.22 11.41 -10.48
C HIS A 162 -9.85 11.31 -9.09
N VAL A 163 -11.02 11.92 -8.88
CA VAL A 163 -11.79 11.86 -7.63
C VAL A 163 -12.79 10.70 -7.69
N ARG A 164 -12.88 9.90 -6.62
CA ARG A 164 -13.66 8.65 -6.62
C ARG A 164 -15.03 8.88 -6.01
N PHE A 165 -15.91 9.50 -6.79
CA PHE A 165 -17.28 9.81 -6.34
C PHE A 165 -18.09 8.58 -5.90
N ALA A 166 -17.81 7.40 -6.47
CA ALA A 166 -18.47 6.15 -6.11
C ALA A 166 -18.11 5.66 -4.69
N ALA A 167 -16.95 6.08 -4.16
CA ALA A 167 -16.50 5.70 -2.83
C ALA A 167 -16.95 6.68 -1.73
N MET A 168 -17.66 7.77 -2.10
CA MET A 168 -18.19 8.75 -1.15
C MET A 168 -19.58 8.36 -0.63
N ASP A 169 -19.96 8.90 0.52
CA ASP A 169 -21.34 8.79 1.00
C ASP A 169 -22.34 9.46 0.03
N GLN A 170 -23.43 8.74 -0.30
CA GLN A 170 -24.44 9.23 -1.26
C GLN A 170 -25.11 10.53 -0.80
N LYS A 171 -25.21 10.74 0.52
CA LYS A 171 -25.77 11.98 1.07
C LYS A 171 -24.83 13.15 0.78
N PHE A 172 -23.52 12.97 0.99
CA PHE A 172 -22.52 14.00 0.69
C PHE A 172 -22.51 14.38 -0.79
N VAL A 173 -22.62 13.39 -1.69
CA VAL A 173 -22.69 13.65 -3.14
C VAL A 173 -23.88 14.54 -3.50
N ARG A 174 -25.08 14.24 -3.00
CA ARG A 174 -26.30 15.02 -3.32
C ARG A 174 -26.33 16.41 -2.68
N GLU A 175 -25.89 16.51 -1.43
CA GLU A 175 -25.99 17.75 -0.65
C GLU A 175 -24.84 18.72 -0.93
N THR A 176 -23.64 18.22 -1.25
CA THR A 176 -22.43 19.04 -1.42
C THR A 176 -21.92 19.03 -2.86
N VAL A 177 -21.66 17.85 -3.42
CA VAL A 177 -21.01 17.72 -4.74
C VAL A 177 -21.92 18.26 -5.85
N GLU A 178 -23.18 17.83 -5.92
CA GLU A 178 -24.14 18.29 -6.94
C GLU A 178 -24.51 19.78 -6.81
N GLN A 179 -24.39 20.34 -5.61
CA GLN A 179 -24.73 21.75 -5.35
C GLN A 179 -23.60 22.71 -5.69
N GLU A 180 -22.35 22.23 -5.78
CA GLU A 180 -21.16 23.02 -6.03
C GLU A 180 -21.22 23.67 -7.44
N PRO A 181 -21.03 25.00 -7.58
CA PRO A 181 -21.09 25.68 -8.88
C PRO A 181 -20.10 25.12 -9.90
N LEU A 182 -18.91 24.67 -9.48
CA LEU A 182 -17.91 24.06 -10.35
C LEU A 182 -18.39 22.73 -10.97
N MET A 183 -19.31 22.04 -10.30
CA MET A 183 -19.89 20.78 -10.76
C MET A 183 -21.08 20.97 -11.71
N LYS A 184 -21.59 22.21 -11.89
CA LYS A 184 -22.74 22.49 -12.78
C LYS A 184 -22.36 22.61 -14.25
N ASN A 185 -21.07 22.55 -14.57
CA ASN A 185 -20.57 22.57 -15.93
C ASN A 185 -20.75 21.21 -16.60
N VAL A 186 -21.05 21.20 -17.90
CA VAL A 186 -21.35 19.99 -18.68
C VAL A 186 -20.24 18.93 -18.60
N PRO A 187 -18.94 19.28 -18.70
CA PRO A 187 -17.87 18.29 -18.57
C PRO A 187 -17.82 17.62 -17.19
N ALA A 188 -17.93 18.41 -16.11
CA ALA A 188 -17.88 17.91 -14.73
C ALA A 188 -19.08 17.00 -14.39
N LEU A 189 -20.29 17.35 -14.85
CA LEU A 189 -21.47 16.50 -14.71
C LEU A 189 -21.31 15.16 -15.45
N THR A 190 -20.68 15.16 -16.62
CA THR A 190 -20.43 13.94 -17.38
C THR A 190 -19.48 13.01 -16.64
N VAL A 191 -18.41 13.56 -16.07
CA VAL A 191 -17.45 12.81 -15.22
C VAL A 191 -18.16 12.21 -14.00
N LEU A 192 -18.98 13.00 -13.30
CA LEU A 192 -19.74 12.52 -12.14
C LEU A 192 -20.70 11.39 -12.51
N ALA A 193 -21.49 11.56 -13.57
CA ALA A 193 -22.45 10.56 -14.03
C ALA A 193 -21.76 9.25 -14.45
N GLN A 194 -20.61 9.35 -15.11
CA GLN A 194 -19.80 8.20 -15.49
C GLN A 194 -19.23 7.49 -14.26
N ALA A 195 -18.63 8.22 -13.32
CA ALA A 195 -18.06 7.65 -12.09
C ALA A 195 -19.11 6.92 -11.24
N LEU A 196 -20.32 7.48 -11.10
CA LEU A 196 -21.42 6.83 -10.38
C LEU A 196 -21.94 5.59 -11.11
N ARG A 197 -22.00 5.62 -12.45
CA ARG A 197 -22.41 4.46 -13.25
C ARG A 197 -21.38 3.33 -13.15
N GLU A 198 -20.09 3.66 -13.18
CA GLU A 198 -19.00 2.71 -12.98
C GLU A 198 -19.04 2.11 -11.57
N GLY A 199 -19.29 2.91 -10.52
CA GLY A 199 -19.47 2.41 -9.16
C GLY A 199 -20.64 1.43 -8.97
N LEU A 200 -21.69 1.56 -9.80
CA LEU A 200 -22.82 0.62 -9.81
C LEU A 200 -22.55 -0.64 -10.64
N SER A 201 -21.62 -0.56 -11.60
CA SER A 201 -21.11 -1.73 -12.30
C SER A 201 -20.17 -2.46 -11.35
N LYS A 202 -20.38 -3.75 -11.07
CA LYS A 202 -19.47 -4.56 -10.20
C LYS A 202 -18.09 -4.81 -10.84
N GLU A 203 -17.73 -4.02 -11.84
CA GLU A 203 -16.45 -4.02 -12.53
C GLU A 203 -15.56 -3.04 -11.78
N GLY A 204 -14.81 -3.52 -10.78
CA GLY A 204 -13.98 -2.69 -9.92
C GLY A 204 -12.90 -1.91 -10.68
N THR A 205 -13.22 -0.68 -11.12
CA THR A 205 -12.25 0.28 -11.67
C THR A 205 -11.63 1.11 -10.56
N ALA A 206 -10.46 1.72 -10.81
CA ALA A 206 -9.80 2.63 -9.86
C ALA A 206 -10.69 3.82 -9.42
N ARG A 207 -11.76 4.14 -10.15
CA ARG A 207 -12.75 5.19 -9.83
C ARG A 207 -13.90 4.73 -8.94
N SER A 208 -14.15 3.42 -8.92
CA SER A 208 -15.28 2.80 -8.21
C SER A 208 -14.95 2.41 -6.77
N LEU A 209 -13.65 2.25 -6.45
CA LEU A 209 -13.18 1.70 -5.18
C LEU A 209 -12.50 2.75 -4.30
N PRO A 210 -12.61 2.66 -2.97
CA PRO A 210 -11.93 3.58 -2.07
C PRO A 210 -10.40 3.52 -2.23
N ARG A 211 -9.71 4.63 -1.92
CA ARG A 211 -8.24 4.63 -1.80
C ARG A 211 -7.82 3.67 -0.70
N LEU A 212 -6.72 2.97 -0.92
CA LEU A 212 -6.11 2.12 0.10
C LEU A 212 -5.26 3.05 0.98
N PRO A 213 -5.59 3.27 2.26
CA PRO A 213 -4.78 4.13 3.10
C PRO A 213 -3.40 3.51 3.28
N GLN A 214 -2.34 4.28 3.00
CA GLN A 214 -1.00 3.89 3.43
C GLN A 214 -0.99 3.81 4.96
N GLY A 215 -0.73 2.62 5.51
CA GLY A 215 -0.54 2.46 6.95
C GLY A 215 -1.77 2.58 7.86
N GLY A 216 -3.01 2.55 7.33
CA GLY A 216 -4.23 2.58 8.14
C GLY A 216 -4.45 1.36 9.06
N GLU A 217 -5.31 1.49 10.07
CA GLU A 217 -5.90 0.36 10.77
C GLU A 217 -6.88 -0.35 9.83
N TRP A 218 -6.44 -1.49 9.28
CA TRP A 218 -7.32 -2.31 8.47
C TRP A 218 -8.28 -3.05 9.39
N VAL A 219 -9.57 -2.83 9.16
CA VAL A 219 -10.62 -3.56 9.87
C VAL A 219 -10.75 -4.93 9.24
N ILE A 220 -10.69 -5.92 10.10
CA ILE A 220 -10.75 -7.32 9.72
C ILE A 220 -12.17 -7.81 10.02
N GLU A 221 -12.91 -8.24 8.99
CA GLU A 221 -14.25 -8.82 9.12
C GLU A 221 -14.17 -10.30 9.48
N ALA A 222 -14.87 -10.68 10.56
CA ALA A 222 -14.88 -12.04 11.11
C ALA A 222 -16.31 -12.63 11.15
N PRO A 223 -16.63 -13.65 10.34
CA PRO A 223 -17.74 -14.56 10.64
C PRO A 223 -17.34 -15.52 11.78
N GLY A 224 -17.96 -15.36 12.95
CA GLY A 224 -18.03 -16.41 13.99
C GLY A 224 -16.78 -16.70 14.84
N ALA A 225 -15.67 -15.95 14.72
CA ALA A 225 -14.49 -16.07 15.60
C ALA A 225 -14.18 -14.75 16.33
N ILE A 226 -13.63 -14.84 17.55
CA ILE A 226 -13.35 -13.69 18.42
C ILE A 226 -12.07 -12.99 17.96
N ALA A 227 -12.20 -11.92 17.17
CA ALA A 227 -11.11 -10.98 16.93
C ALA A 227 -10.99 -10.03 18.14
N ALA A 228 -9.97 -10.20 18.98
CA ALA A 228 -9.66 -9.22 20.03
C ALA A 228 -8.73 -8.14 19.45
N VAL A 229 -9.30 -6.97 19.20
CA VAL A 229 -8.63 -5.82 18.60
C VAL A 229 -7.92 -5.03 19.70
N ASP A 230 -6.60 -5.19 19.76
CA ASP A 230 -5.66 -4.10 20.05
C ASP A 230 -4.67 -4.06 18.87
N GLY A 231 -5.19 -3.58 17.73
CA GLY A 231 -4.39 -3.21 16.56
C GLY A 231 -3.81 -4.35 15.70
N LYS A 232 -4.59 -5.41 15.40
CA LYS A 232 -4.43 -6.41 14.28
C LYS A 232 -4.12 -7.87 14.67
N THR A 233 -4.20 -8.28 15.94
CA THR A 233 -4.03 -9.70 16.33
C THR A 233 -5.35 -10.47 16.31
N LEU A 234 -5.37 -11.61 15.61
CA LEU A 234 -6.49 -12.54 15.48
C LEU A 234 -6.20 -13.76 16.35
N THR A 235 -7.08 -14.05 17.30
CA THR A 235 -6.96 -15.20 18.19
C THR A 235 -8.09 -16.18 17.89
N PHE A 236 -7.74 -17.39 17.49
CA PHE A 236 -8.68 -18.48 17.27
C PHE A 236 -8.68 -19.37 18.50
N LEU A 237 -9.73 -19.29 19.32
CA LEU A 237 -9.88 -20.05 20.57
C LEU A 237 -10.76 -21.29 20.35
N SER A 238 -10.26 -22.46 20.76
CA SER A 238 -11.10 -23.63 21.03
C SER A 238 -11.67 -23.50 22.44
N ARG A 239 -13.00 -23.42 22.59
CA ARG A 239 -13.64 -23.50 23.91
C ARG A 239 -13.71 -24.97 24.33
N GLN A 240 -13.33 -25.25 25.57
CA GLN A 240 -13.49 -26.56 26.20
C GLN A 240 -14.84 -26.48 26.93
N ASP A 241 -15.92 -26.83 26.25
CA ASP A 241 -17.19 -26.99 26.94
C ASP A 241 -17.15 -28.39 27.58
N ASP A 242 -16.73 -28.39 28.85
CA ASP A 242 -16.92 -29.52 29.76
C ASP A 242 -18.43 -29.59 30.06
N ASP A 243 -19.01 -30.77 29.83
CA ASP A 243 -20.34 -31.25 30.21
C ASP A 243 -21.56 -30.96 29.29
N ASP A 244 -22.17 -32.09 28.89
CA ASP A 244 -23.58 -32.38 28.62
C ASP A 244 -24.22 -32.17 27.22
N ASP A 245 -24.39 -33.30 26.51
CA ASP A 245 -25.59 -33.72 25.77
C ASP A 245 -26.23 -32.76 24.73
N ASP A 246 -25.50 -32.30 23.72
CA ASP A 246 -26.10 -31.95 22.42
C ASP A 246 -25.14 -32.27 21.25
N ASP A 247 -25.52 -33.23 20.41
CA ASP A 247 -24.81 -33.71 19.18
C ASP A 247 -24.69 -32.63 18.06
N ASN A 248 -24.64 -31.34 18.41
CA ASN A 248 -24.66 -30.24 17.45
C ASN A 248 -23.74 -29.06 17.81
N GLU A 249 -22.76 -29.27 18.69
CA GLU A 249 -21.65 -28.32 18.88
C GLU A 249 -20.64 -28.42 17.73
N ARG A 250 -21.12 -27.91 16.59
CA ARG A 250 -20.42 -27.65 15.33
C ARG A 250 -19.02 -27.07 15.57
N SER A 251 -18.01 -27.79 15.07
CA SER A 251 -16.62 -27.33 14.92
C SER A 251 -16.54 -25.86 14.49
N ARG A 252 -16.12 -24.98 15.40
CA ARG A 252 -16.00 -23.53 15.16
C ARG A 252 -14.75 -23.23 14.35
N ASN A 253 -14.88 -23.34 13.03
CA ASN A 253 -13.86 -22.92 12.09
C ASN A 253 -13.91 -21.39 11.95
N GLY A 254 -12.78 -20.70 12.09
CA GLY A 254 -12.70 -19.25 12.00
C GLY A 254 -12.05 -18.81 10.70
N LEU A 255 -12.79 -18.07 9.86
CA LEU A 255 -12.25 -17.34 8.71
C LEU A 255 -12.29 -15.86 9.02
N VAL A 256 -11.24 -15.15 8.61
CA VAL A 256 -11.14 -13.73 8.85
C VAL A 256 -10.55 -13.05 7.62
N ARG A 257 -11.18 -11.98 7.12
CA ARG A 257 -10.76 -11.28 5.89
C ARG A 257 -10.66 -9.77 6.10
N LEU A 258 -9.90 -9.08 5.26
CA LEU A 258 -9.95 -7.61 5.22
C LEU A 258 -11.33 -7.13 4.73
N SER A 259 -11.80 -6.01 5.28
CA SER A 259 -13.03 -5.35 4.83
C SER A 259 -12.90 -4.69 3.45
N VAL A 260 -11.66 -4.38 3.03
CA VAL A 260 -11.35 -3.70 1.77
C VAL A 260 -10.72 -4.68 0.78
N PRO A 261 -11.22 -4.79 -0.47
CA PRO A 261 -10.65 -5.67 -1.46
C PRO A 261 -9.43 -5.06 -2.18
N LEU A 262 -8.60 -5.94 -2.75
CA LEU A 262 -7.54 -5.64 -3.71
C LEU A 262 -8.11 -5.85 -5.12
N ALA A 263 -8.00 -4.85 -6.00
CA ALA A 263 -8.69 -4.89 -7.30
C ALA A 263 -7.79 -4.68 -8.53
N ALA A 264 -6.78 -3.79 -8.45
CA ALA A 264 -5.89 -3.49 -9.57
C ALA A 264 -4.50 -3.06 -9.08
N GLY A 265 -3.43 -3.43 -9.78
CA GLY A 265 -2.06 -3.19 -9.35
C GLY A 265 -1.44 -4.31 -8.52
N ARG A 266 -0.19 -4.08 -8.11
CA ARG A 266 0.61 -5.03 -7.36
C ARG A 266 0.62 -4.69 -5.86
N TYR A 267 0.43 -5.69 -5.02
CA TYR A 267 0.28 -5.56 -3.58
C TYR A 267 1.17 -6.52 -2.83
N GLU A 268 1.56 -6.14 -1.63
CA GLU A 268 2.18 -6.97 -0.61
C GLU A 268 1.26 -7.01 0.61
N VAL A 269 0.86 -8.20 1.01
CA VAL A 269 0.08 -8.45 2.23
C VAL A 269 0.96 -9.22 3.21
N ARG A 270 1.02 -8.78 4.46
CA ARG A 270 1.80 -9.44 5.51
C ARG A 270 0.94 -9.91 6.67
N PHE A 271 1.18 -11.14 7.08
CA PHE A 271 0.69 -11.75 8.30
C PHE A 271 1.88 -12.26 9.11
N LYS A 272 1.72 -12.36 10.42
CA LYS A 272 2.69 -12.93 11.33
C LYS A 272 2.00 -13.98 12.16
N LEU A 273 2.38 -15.24 12.00
CA LEU A 273 1.95 -16.27 12.92
C LEU A 273 2.73 -16.07 14.22
N LEU A 274 2.02 -15.95 15.35
CA LEU A 274 2.61 -15.70 16.67
C LEU A 274 2.57 -16.97 17.51
N GLU A 275 1.45 -17.68 17.48
CA GLU A 275 1.23 -18.92 18.21
C GLU A 275 0.48 -19.93 17.34
N ASP A 276 0.85 -21.19 17.53
CA ASP A 276 0.25 -22.37 16.91
C ASP A 276 0.39 -23.49 17.95
N GLU A 277 -0.25 -23.28 19.11
CA GLU A 277 -0.21 -24.21 20.24
C GLU A 277 -1.18 -25.34 20.00
N VAL A 278 -0.65 -26.45 19.51
CA VAL A 278 -1.44 -27.63 19.21
C VAL A 278 -0.72 -28.80 19.83
N ARG A 279 -1.26 -29.30 20.93
CA ARG A 279 -0.90 -30.64 21.43
C ARG A 279 -1.78 -31.64 20.70
N GLY A 280 -1.33 -32.09 19.52
CA GLY A 280 -1.99 -33.12 18.72
C GLY A 280 -1.87 -32.92 17.21
N ASP A 281 -1.95 -34.00 16.46
CA ASP A 281 -1.53 -34.11 15.05
C ASP A 281 -2.47 -33.45 14.01
N ASN A 282 -3.29 -32.43 14.37
CA ASN A 282 -4.45 -32.09 13.51
C ASN A 282 -4.93 -30.63 13.44
N ALA A 283 -4.17 -29.65 13.93
CA ALA A 283 -4.52 -28.24 13.71
C ALA A 283 -3.94 -27.70 12.42
N ARG A 284 -4.73 -26.83 11.77
CA ARG A 284 -4.47 -26.36 10.42
C ARG A 284 -4.82 -24.88 10.34
N CYS A 285 -3.87 -24.07 9.90
CA CYS A 285 -4.08 -22.66 9.60
C CYS A 285 -3.79 -22.38 8.12
N GLY A 286 -4.40 -21.33 7.58
CA GLY A 286 -4.18 -20.92 6.19
C GLY A 286 -4.21 -19.43 5.96
N PHE A 287 -3.51 -18.99 4.92
CA PHE A 287 -3.35 -17.58 4.52
C PHE A 287 -3.58 -17.45 3.03
N GLY A 288 -4.45 -16.55 2.58
CA GLY A 288 -4.84 -16.52 1.18
C GLY A 288 -5.67 -15.34 0.72
N LEU A 289 -6.23 -15.48 -0.47
CA LEU A 289 -7.07 -14.51 -1.17
C LEU A 289 -8.42 -15.15 -1.48
N ILE A 290 -9.51 -14.45 -1.18
CA ILE A 290 -10.87 -14.87 -1.51
C ILE A 290 -11.51 -13.87 -2.47
N LYS A 291 -12.14 -14.35 -3.54
CA LYS A 291 -12.84 -13.51 -4.52
C LYS A 291 -14.09 -12.84 -3.94
N GLU A 292 -14.35 -11.60 -4.35
CA GLU A 292 -15.59 -10.89 -4.03
C GLU A 292 -16.83 -11.65 -4.56
N GLY A 293 -17.83 -11.82 -3.69
CA GLY A 293 -19.07 -12.54 -4.02
C GLY A 293 -18.99 -14.07 -3.95
N ALA A 294 -17.87 -14.65 -3.49
CA ALA A 294 -17.85 -16.04 -3.04
C ALA A 294 -18.87 -16.21 -1.90
N SER A 295 -19.81 -17.14 -2.07
CA SER A 295 -21.03 -17.35 -1.25
C SER A 295 -20.89 -16.99 0.24
N GLU A 296 -21.67 -16.00 0.68
CA GLU A 296 -21.84 -15.56 2.08
C GLU A 296 -22.48 -16.61 3.02
N ALA A 297 -22.86 -17.80 2.51
CA ALA A 297 -23.42 -18.89 3.32
C ALA A 297 -22.32 -19.65 4.06
N PHE A 298 -21.83 -19.06 5.15
CA PHE A 298 -20.79 -19.59 6.02
C PHE A 298 -21.35 -20.63 7.02
N GLU A 299 -21.72 -21.82 6.54
CA GLU A 299 -21.75 -23.03 7.38
C GLU A 299 -20.64 -23.97 6.91
N LEU A 300 -19.51 -23.96 7.63
CA LEU A 300 -18.45 -24.93 7.44
C LEU A 300 -18.98 -26.28 7.96
N GLN A 301 -19.56 -27.08 7.05
CA GLN A 301 -20.00 -28.44 7.35
C GLN A 301 -18.79 -29.24 7.85
N PRO A 302 -18.83 -29.84 9.05
CA PRO A 302 -17.67 -30.50 9.65
C PRO A 302 -17.16 -31.72 8.87
N TRP A 303 -17.96 -32.21 7.90
CA TRP A 303 -17.74 -33.51 7.24
C TRP A 303 -17.73 -33.45 5.70
N SER A 304 -17.87 -32.27 5.08
CA SER A 304 -17.72 -32.16 3.62
C SER A 304 -16.26 -32.01 3.25
N HIS A 305 -15.72 -33.05 2.60
CA HIS A 305 -14.36 -33.21 2.08
C HIS A 305 -14.11 -32.28 0.88
N GLY A 306 -14.30 -30.98 1.12
CA GLY A 306 -14.49 -29.94 0.13
C GLY A 306 -14.72 -28.64 0.86
N PHE A 307 -13.69 -27.82 1.06
CA PHE A 307 -13.94 -26.43 1.42
C PHE A 307 -14.78 -25.83 0.29
N GLY A 308 -16.07 -25.61 0.54
CA GLY A 308 -17.04 -25.09 -0.43
C GLY A 308 -16.78 -23.64 -0.87
N VAL A 309 -15.59 -23.09 -0.59
CA VAL A 309 -15.17 -21.77 -1.02
C VAL A 309 -14.61 -21.92 -2.43
N GLN A 310 -15.47 -21.71 -3.43
CA GLN A 310 -15.03 -21.54 -4.81
C GLN A 310 -14.19 -20.25 -4.89
N ASN A 311 -13.08 -20.29 -5.63
CA ASN A 311 -12.16 -19.14 -5.85
C ASN A 311 -11.38 -18.70 -4.59
N LEU A 312 -10.79 -19.66 -3.87
CA LEU A 312 -9.84 -19.42 -2.78
C LEU A 312 -8.41 -19.79 -3.24
N TRP A 313 -7.44 -18.89 -3.01
CA TRP A 313 -6.03 -19.14 -3.26
C TRP A 313 -5.25 -19.01 -1.96
N TRP A 314 -4.63 -20.09 -1.46
CA TRP A 314 -4.04 -20.05 -0.11
C TRP A 314 -2.81 -20.94 0.09
N LEU A 315 -2.04 -20.57 1.11
CA LEU A 315 -1.09 -21.43 1.79
C LEU A 315 -1.78 -22.11 2.95
N ARG A 316 -1.54 -23.41 3.10
CA ARG A 316 -1.93 -24.19 4.26
C ARG A 316 -0.70 -24.58 5.05
N ARG A 317 -0.84 -24.57 6.37
CA ARG A 317 0.21 -25.02 7.27
C ARG A 317 -0.31 -26.18 8.11
N PHE A 318 0.50 -27.24 8.17
CA PHE A 318 0.23 -28.45 8.94
C PHE A 318 1.56 -28.97 9.50
N GLU A 319 1.63 -29.22 10.81
CA GLU A 319 2.84 -29.69 11.50
C GLU A 319 4.10 -28.88 11.15
N ARG A 320 3.98 -27.55 11.13
CA ARG A 320 5.02 -26.59 10.68
C ARG A 320 5.43 -26.67 9.21
N THR A 321 4.90 -27.63 8.46
CA THR A 321 5.12 -27.79 7.03
C THR A 321 4.12 -26.93 6.27
N VAL A 322 4.60 -26.23 5.25
CA VAL A 322 3.76 -25.40 4.37
C VAL A 322 3.44 -26.18 3.09
N TYR A 323 2.18 -26.08 2.70
CA TYR A 323 1.58 -26.67 1.51
C TYR A 323 0.86 -25.55 0.75
N SER A 324 0.85 -25.62 -0.56
CA SER A 324 0.04 -24.75 -1.40
C SER A 324 -1.07 -25.59 -2.01
N GLU A 325 -2.29 -25.07 -2.01
CA GLU A 325 -3.40 -25.72 -2.69
C GLU A 325 -3.80 -24.89 -3.91
N TRP A 326 -4.08 -25.58 -5.02
CA TRP A 326 -4.64 -24.97 -6.22
C TRP A 326 -6.17 -24.92 -6.13
N GLU A 327 -6.77 -24.07 -6.96
CA GLU A 327 -8.20 -23.88 -7.20
C GLU A 327 -9.07 -25.06 -6.72
N THR A 328 -9.85 -24.85 -5.65
CA THR A 328 -10.70 -25.87 -5.01
C THR A 328 -11.88 -26.27 -5.90
N SER A 329 -11.62 -27.13 -6.89
CA SER A 329 -12.67 -27.80 -7.67
C SER A 329 -12.58 -29.34 -7.61
N GLY A 330 -11.80 -29.93 -6.70
CA GLY A 330 -11.59 -31.39 -6.62
C GLY A 330 -11.56 -31.93 -5.18
N ASN A 331 -11.95 -33.20 -5.02
CA ASN A 331 -12.05 -33.95 -3.76
C ASN A 331 -10.81 -33.81 -2.86
N PHE A 332 -11.03 -33.56 -1.56
CA PHE A 332 -10.00 -33.31 -0.55
C PHE A 332 -9.17 -34.53 -0.11
N ASP A 333 -9.58 -35.75 -0.47
CA ASP A 333 -8.99 -36.99 0.07
C ASP A 333 -7.71 -37.46 -0.62
N ASP A 334 -7.28 -36.78 -1.70
CA ASP A 334 -6.06 -37.19 -2.37
C ASP A 334 -4.84 -36.51 -1.73
N GLU A 335 -4.43 -37.00 -0.56
CA GLU A 335 -3.19 -36.62 0.13
C GLU A 335 -1.95 -36.75 -0.78
N THR A 336 -2.06 -37.46 -1.90
CA THR A 336 -0.99 -37.62 -2.90
C THR A 336 -0.73 -36.38 -3.74
N ASN A 337 -1.63 -35.38 -3.74
CA ASN A 337 -1.49 -34.17 -4.55
C ASN A 337 -0.88 -32.97 -3.78
N HIS A 338 -0.52 -33.15 -2.52
CA HIS A 338 0.13 -32.13 -1.70
C HIS A 338 1.65 -32.30 -1.72
N GLN A 339 2.36 -31.36 -2.34
CA GLN A 339 3.82 -31.31 -2.25
C GLN A 339 4.22 -30.50 -1.00
N PRO A 340 4.77 -31.12 0.05
CA PRO A 340 5.33 -30.37 1.16
C PRO A 340 6.53 -29.57 0.67
N TYR A 341 6.55 -28.26 0.94
CA TYR A 341 7.66 -27.41 0.52
C TYR A 341 8.81 -27.43 1.52
N GLN A 342 8.52 -27.02 2.76
CA GLN A 342 9.53 -26.86 3.82
C GLN A 342 8.85 -26.69 5.19
N GLN A 343 9.58 -27.02 6.26
CA GLN A 343 9.19 -26.71 7.63
C GLN A 343 9.67 -25.32 8.06
N PHE A 344 8.79 -24.54 8.69
CA PHE A 344 9.07 -23.19 9.17
C PHE A 344 8.84 -23.07 10.70
N PRO A 345 9.53 -22.17 11.40
CA PRO A 345 9.30 -21.89 12.83
C PRO A 345 7.94 -21.22 13.09
N ILE A 346 7.41 -21.22 14.32
CA ILE A 346 6.05 -20.69 14.59
C ILE A 346 5.98 -19.17 14.69
N PRO A 347 6.99 -18.40 15.14
CA PRO A 347 7.08 -17.06 14.63
C PRO A 347 7.51 -17.15 13.17
N SER A 348 6.55 -17.12 12.25
CA SER A 348 6.79 -16.96 10.81
C SER A 348 6.15 -15.70 10.28
N ASP A 349 6.89 -14.96 9.47
CA ASP A 349 6.34 -13.94 8.58
C ASP A 349 5.77 -14.62 7.34
N VAL A 350 4.50 -14.36 7.06
CA VAL A 350 3.82 -14.83 5.85
C VAL A 350 3.53 -13.62 4.99
N ARG A 351 4.11 -13.61 3.81
CA ARG A 351 4.02 -12.50 2.87
C ARG A 351 3.42 -12.98 1.56
N ILE A 352 2.40 -12.28 1.09
CA ILE A 352 1.69 -12.58 -0.16
C ILE A 352 1.90 -11.39 -1.09
N VAL A 353 2.53 -11.62 -2.23
CA VAL A 353 2.64 -10.62 -3.30
C VAL A 353 1.56 -10.91 -4.32
N VAL A 354 0.57 -10.03 -4.39
CA VAL A 354 -0.59 -10.16 -5.29
C VAL A 354 -0.40 -9.22 -6.46
N ASP A 355 -0.32 -9.75 -7.67
CA ASP A 355 -0.30 -8.97 -8.90
C ASP A 355 -1.68 -9.09 -9.56
N MET A 356 -2.54 -8.10 -9.31
CA MET A 356 -3.91 -8.10 -9.85
C MET A 356 -3.93 -7.87 -11.36
N ASP A 357 -2.88 -7.26 -11.92
CA ASP A 357 -2.80 -6.97 -13.36
C ASP A 357 -2.36 -8.22 -14.13
N ALA A 358 -1.47 -9.02 -13.54
CA ALA A 358 -1.09 -10.33 -14.06
C ALA A 358 -2.09 -11.44 -13.70
N GLY A 359 -2.95 -11.22 -12.69
CA GLY A 359 -3.86 -12.25 -12.17
C GLY A 359 -3.14 -13.36 -11.42
N GLU A 360 -2.01 -13.03 -10.77
CA GLU A 360 -1.13 -13.98 -10.08
C GLU A 360 -0.89 -13.57 -8.62
N ALA A 361 -0.67 -14.53 -7.73
CA ALA A 361 -0.15 -14.28 -6.39
C ALA A 361 0.99 -15.22 -6.04
N THR A 362 2.07 -14.65 -5.50
CA THR A 362 3.25 -15.38 -5.04
C THR A 362 3.33 -15.33 -3.52
N PHE A 363 3.65 -16.46 -2.93
CA PHE A 363 3.65 -16.66 -1.50
C PHE A 363 5.07 -16.76 -0.94
N TYR A 364 5.29 -16.22 0.24
CA TYR A 364 6.58 -16.24 0.93
C TYR A 364 6.35 -16.58 2.40
N VAL A 365 7.24 -17.40 2.97
CA VAL A 365 7.29 -17.66 4.40
C VAL A 365 8.72 -17.42 4.87
N ASP A 366 8.91 -16.54 5.86
CA ASP A 366 10.23 -16.12 6.35
C ASP A 366 11.19 -15.71 5.23
N GLU A 367 10.67 -14.91 4.27
CA GLU A 367 11.33 -14.44 3.04
C GLU A 367 11.73 -15.54 2.03
N VAL A 368 11.37 -16.79 2.28
CA VAL A 368 11.54 -17.89 1.32
C VAL A 368 10.32 -17.95 0.40
N GLU A 369 10.54 -17.81 -0.91
CA GLU A 369 9.48 -17.98 -1.92
C GLU A 369 8.98 -19.43 -1.90
N ILE A 370 7.66 -19.59 -1.75
CA ILE A 370 7.01 -20.87 -1.93
C ILE A 370 6.89 -21.08 -3.44
N PRO A 371 7.41 -22.20 -4.00
CA PRO A 371 7.49 -22.44 -5.45
C PRO A 371 6.16 -22.38 -6.21
N HIS A 372 5.05 -22.38 -5.48
CA HIS A 372 3.71 -22.31 -6.05
C HIS A 372 3.22 -20.87 -6.17
N LYS A 373 2.81 -20.52 -7.38
CA LYS A 373 2.10 -19.27 -7.66
C LYS A 373 0.62 -19.58 -7.88
N ALA A 374 -0.23 -18.86 -7.16
CA ALA A 374 -1.64 -18.81 -7.48
C ALA A 374 -1.83 -18.04 -8.78
N THR A 375 -2.64 -18.57 -9.70
CA THR A 375 -2.90 -17.99 -11.02
C THR A 375 -4.40 -17.95 -11.27
N GLY A 376 -4.85 -17.13 -12.22
CA GLY A 376 -6.27 -17.06 -12.59
C GLY A 376 -7.10 -16.17 -11.67
N ILE A 377 -6.45 -15.27 -10.92
CA ILE A 377 -7.13 -14.28 -10.09
C ILE A 377 -7.87 -13.32 -11.01
N THR A 378 -9.19 -13.29 -10.91
CA THR A 378 -10.06 -12.46 -11.75
C THR A 378 -11.02 -11.65 -10.89
N GLY A 379 -10.95 -10.33 -11.04
CA GLY A 379 -11.73 -9.39 -10.23
C GLY A 379 -11.17 -9.20 -8.83
N ALA A 380 -11.89 -8.43 -8.02
CA ALA A 380 -11.44 -8.01 -6.70
C ALA A 380 -11.33 -9.18 -5.70
N VAL A 381 -10.29 -9.19 -4.87
CA VAL A 381 -10.01 -10.23 -3.87
C VAL A 381 -9.76 -9.64 -2.49
N PHE A 382 -10.18 -10.35 -1.44
CA PHE A 382 -9.91 -9.99 -0.05
C PHE A 382 -8.80 -10.87 0.51
N PRO A 383 -7.73 -10.29 1.08
CA PRO A 383 -6.80 -11.05 1.88
C PRO A 383 -7.45 -11.62 3.13
N CYS A 384 -7.13 -12.87 3.45
CA CYS A 384 -7.76 -13.60 4.54
C CYS A 384 -6.81 -14.56 5.26
N ALA A 385 -7.16 -14.89 6.50
CA ALA A 385 -6.53 -15.90 7.33
C ALA A 385 -7.60 -16.81 7.96
N MET A 386 -7.28 -18.10 8.14
CA MET A 386 -8.21 -19.10 8.67
C MET A 386 -7.52 -20.04 9.66
N ALA A 387 -8.28 -20.53 10.64
CA ALA A 387 -7.92 -21.68 11.47
C ALA A 387 -9.13 -22.62 11.67
N TYR A 388 -8.89 -23.94 11.74
CA TYR A 388 -9.93 -24.93 12.03
C TYR A 388 -9.44 -26.12 12.85
N LYS A 389 -10.39 -26.82 13.49
CA LYS A 389 -10.17 -27.98 14.37
C LYS A 389 -10.82 -29.23 13.78
N MET A 390 -10.11 -30.36 13.77
CA MET A 390 -10.67 -31.70 13.52
C MET A 390 -11.18 -32.31 14.84
N GLU A 391 -12.36 -32.95 14.80
CA GLU A 391 -13.14 -33.44 15.96
C GLU A 391 -12.37 -34.35 16.95
N ASN A 392 -11.23 -34.96 16.54
CA ASN A 392 -10.47 -35.89 17.37
C ASN A 392 -9.22 -35.32 18.07
N SER A 393 -9.08 -33.99 18.17
CA SER A 393 -7.93 -33.35 18.83
C SER A 393 -8.18 -33.09 20.33
N LEU A 394 -7.56 -33.90 21.19
CA LEU A 394 -7.55 -33.72 22.65
C LEU A 394 -6.61 -32.56 23.04
N GLY A 395 -7.15 -31.34 23.15
CA GLY A 395 -6.42 -30.19 23.69
C GLY A 395 -6.98 -28.84 23.24
N ASN A 396 -6.63 -27.78 23.97
CA ASN A 396 -6.83 -26.40 23.52
C ASN A 396 -5.93 -26.15 22.31
N THR A 397 -6.53 -25.76 21.18
CA THR A 397 -5.80 -25.30 20.00
C THR A 397 -5.92 -23.78 19.94
N ASN A 398 -4.84 -23.08 20.29
CA ASN A 398 -4.77 -21.64 20.14
C ASN A 398 -3.91 -21.31 18.92
N VAL A 399 -4.53 -20.74 17.90
CA VAL A 399 -3.82 -20.15 16.76
C VAL A 399 -3.91 -18.65 16.92
N VAL A 400 -2.75 -17.97 16.92
CA VAL A 400 -2.67 -16.51 17.02
C VAL A 400 -1.95 -15.98 15.79
N VAL A 401 -2.68 -15.22 14.98
CA VAL A 401 -2.19 -14.59 13.76
C VAL A 401 -2.28 -13.08 13.90
N SER A 402 -1.18 -12.37 13.77
CA SER A 402 -1.21 -10.91 13.61
C SER A 402 -1.24 -10.53 12.15
N PHE A 403 -2.21 -9.72 11.74
CA PHE A 403 -2.13 -9.02 10.47
C PHE A 403 -1.11 -7.88 10.60
N ALA A 404 -0.11 -7.84 9.73
CA ALA A 404 0.98 -6.86 9.82
C ALA A 404 0.73 -5.65 8.90
N GLY A 405 -0.01 -5.83 7.79
CA GLY A 405 -0.43 -4.74 6.92
C GLY A 405 -0.62 -5.15 5.46
N VAL A 406 -1.16 -4.22 4.67
CA VAL A 406 -1.12 -4.26 3.20
C VAL A 406 -0.34 -3.05 2.71
N ARG A 407 0.48 -3.25 1.70
CA ARG A 407 1.23 -2.22 0.99
C ARG A 407 1.04 -2.41 -0.52
N ARG A 408 0.90 -1.32 -1.27
CA ARG A 408 0.97 -1.36 -2.75
C ARG A 408 2.44 -1.28 -3.19
N LEU A 409 2.82 -2.10 -4.18
CA LEU A 409 4.19 -2.24 -4.69
C LEU A 409 4.44 -1.45 -5.98
#